data_AF-K0REX4-F1
#
_entry.id   AF-K0REX4-F1
#
_cell.length_a   1.000
_cell.length_b   1.000
_cell.length_c   1.000
_cell.angle_alpha   90.00
_cell.angle_beta   90.00
_cell.angle_gamma   90.00
#
_symmetry.space_group_name_H-M   'P 1'
#
loop_
_entity.id
_entity.type
_entity.pdbx_description
1 polymer ?
#
loop_
_entity_poly.entity_id
_entity_poly.type
_entity_poly.pdbx_seq_one_letter_code
_entity_poly.pdbx_strand_id
1 'polypeptide(L)'
;MFSADYSETFNQGLPLAVGPARYITGSLIAFSGIEACESYVASLMSKVVPSTLAQGTFNSGLLATLVGTGGRAVGDLFITLMGLISIRHILNLLIIPGIALMGLSIAIIRWNYELLAV
;
A
#
# COMPACT_ATOMS: atom_id res chain seq x y z
N MET A 1 4.17 -38.15 14.70
CA MET A 1 5.00 -38.16 13.48
C MET A 1 4.58 -36.99 12.61
N PHE A 2 5.04 -35.79 12.96
CA PHE A 2 4.96 -34.60 12.11
C PHE A 2 6.41 -34.12 12.04
N SER A 3 7.19 -34.77 11.18
CA SER A 3 8.54 -34.31 10.86
C SER A 3 8.38 -33.04 10.06
N ALA A 4 8.34 -31.92 10.79
CA ALA A 4 8.49 -30.62 10.20
C ALA A 4 9.98 -30.45 9.91
N ASP A 5 10.42 -31.06 8.81
CA ASP A 5 11.67 -30.72 8.14
C ASP A 5 11.47 -29.31 7.54
N TYR A 6 11.39 -28.32 8.42
CA TYR A 6 11.60 -26.94 8.04
C TYR A 6 13.07 -26.87 7.69
N SER A 7 13.35 -27.00 6.40
CA SER A 7 14.57 -26.51 5.77
C SER A 7 14.75 -25.02 6.14
N GLU A 8 15.19 -24.76 7.37
CA GLU A 8 15.48 -23.45 7.97
C GLU A 8 16.84 -22.92 7.52
N THR A 9 17.21 -23.22 6.27
CA THR A 9 18.48 -22.86 5.67
C THR A 9 18.25 -21.96 4.46
N PHE A 10 17.30 -21.01 4.56
CA PHE A 10 17.17 -19.99 3.52
C PHE A 10 18.20 -18.88 3.76
N ASN A 11 19.23 -18.89 2.91
CA ASN A 11 20.25 -17.85 2.75
C ASN A 11 21.35 -17.79 3.84
N GLN A 12 21.70 -18.93 4.45
CA GLN A 12 22.93 -19.02 5.26
C GLN A 12 24.16 -18.90 4.34
N GLY A 13 24.74 -17.69 4.28
CA GLY A 13 25.96 -17.40 3.51
C GLY A 13 25.97 -16.05 2.79
N LEU A 14 24.82 -15.36 2.68
CA LEU A 14 24.74 -14.06 2.03
C LEU A 14 24.55 -12.94 3.08
N PRO A 15 25.35 -11.87 3.06
CA PRO A 15 25.24 -10.79 4.07
C PRO A 15 23.88 -10.06 4.05
N LEU A 16 23.13 -10.14 2.95
CA LEU A 16 21.79 -9.56 2.81
C LEU A 16 20.66 -10.54 3.21
N ALA A 17 20.97 -11.71 3.75
CA ALA A 17 19.95 -12.63 4.25
C ALA A 17 19.16 -12.02 5.42
N VAL A 18 17.85 -11.99 5.27
CA VAL A 18 16.94 -11.46 6.30
C VAL A 18 16.27 -12.64 6.99
N GLY A 19 16.54 -12.79 8.29
CA GLY A 19 15.89 -13.81 9.11
C GLY A 19 14.40 -13.52 9.34
N PRO A 20 13.60 -14.52 9.73
CA PRO A 20 12.15 -14.37 9.92
C PRO A 20 11.78 -13.23 10.87
N ALA A 21 12.49 -13.08 11.99
CA ALA A 21 12.24 -12.01 12.96
C ALA A 21 12.45 -10.61 12.36
N ARG A 22 13.56 -10.40 11.62
CA ARG A 22 13.84 -9.11 10.96
C ARG A 22 12.82 -8.80 9.87
N TYR A 23 12.36 -9.82 9.16
CA TYR A 23 11.31 -9.70 8.14
C TYR A 23 9.97 -9.25 8.76
N ILE A 24 9.55 -9.88 9.86
CA ILE A 24 8.30 -9.55 10.55
C ILE A 24 8.38 -8.13 11.12
N THR A 25 9.47 -7.80 11.83
CA THR A 25 9.66 -6.45 12.40
C THR A 25 9.69 -5.38 11.31
N GLY A 26 10.41 -5.61 10.20
CA GLY A 26 10.43 -4.67 9.08
C GLY A 26 9.06 -4.47 8.44
N SER A 27 8.28 -5.55 8.28
CA SER A 27 6.92 -5.49 7.74
C SER A 27 5.97 -4.70 8.66
N LEU A 28 6.07 -4.88 9.98
CA LEU A 28 5.26 -4.13 10.95
C LEU A 28 5.57 -2.63 10.92
N ILE A 29 6.87 -2.28 10.84
CA ILE A 29 7.29 -0.88 10.75
C ILE A 29 6.76 -0.25 9.45
N ALA A 30 6.95 -0.91 8.31
CA ALA A 30 6.45 -0.43 7.02
C ALA A 30 4.93 -0.24 7.02
N PHE A 31 4.18 -1.22 7.53
CA PHE A 31 2.72 -1.15 7.65
C PHE A 31 2.28 0.03 8.52
N SER A 32 2.88 0.21 9.69
CA SER A 32 2.55 1.33 10.59
C SER A 32 2.81 2.69 9.96
N GLY A 33 3.88 2.83 9.18
CA GLY A 33 4.20 4.08 8.48
C GLY A 33 3.20 4.42 7.39
N ILE A 34 2.75 3.42 6.63
CA ILE A 34 1.74 3.60 5.57
C ILE A 34 0.40 4.05 6.17
N GLU A 35 -0.09 3.37 7.21
CA GLU A 35 -1.35 3.72 7.88
C GLU A 35 -1.31 5.13 8.52
N ALA A 36 -0.15 5.51 9.07
CA ALA A 36 0.05 6.86 9.58
C ALA A 36 -0.07 7.91 8.45
N CYS A 37 0.64 7.70 7.33
CA CYS A 37 0.58 8.59 6.17
C CYS A 37 -0.84 8.75 5.59
N GLU A 38 -1.58 7.65 5.43
CA GLU A 38 -2.99 7.66 4.99
C GLU A 38 -3.86 8.50 5.93
N SER A 39 -3.65 8.38 7.24
CA SER A 39 -4.38 9.13 8.26
C SER A 39 -4.12 10.65 8.17
N TYR A 40 -2.87 11.05 7.88
CA TYR A 40 -2.53 12.46 7.66
C TYR A 40 -3.21 13.03 6.41
N VAL A 41 -3.17 12.30 5.29
CA VAL A 41 -3.81 12.73 4.03
C VAL A 41 -5.32 12.88 4.22
N ALA A 42 -5.96 11.92 4.89
CA ALA A 42 -7.39 12.00 5.21
C ALA A 42 -7.72 13.22 6.10
N SER A 43 -6.87 13.52 7.08
CA SER A 43 -7.03 14.70 7.95
C SER A 43 -6.92 16.02 7.17
N LEU A 44 -5.97 16.12 6.24
CA LEU A 44 -5.84 17.31 5.38
C LEU A 44 -7.04 17.45 4.44
N MET A 45 -7.48 16.35 3.82
CA MET A 45 -8.65 16.34 2.93
C MET A 45 -9.92 16.82 3.65
N SER A 46 -10.11 16.45 4.92
CA SER A 46 -11.26 16.92 5.71
C SER A 46 -11.34 18.45 5.85
N LYS A 47 -10.23 19.17 5.68
CA LYS A 47 -10.17 20.64 5.78
C LYS A 47 -10.39 21.35 4.45
N VAL A 48 -10.15 20.66 3.33
CA VAL A 48 -10.17 21.25 1.99
C VAL A 48 -11.41 20.85 1.18
N VAL A 49 -12.29 19.99 1.71
CA VAL A 49 -13.55 19.64 1.03
C VAL A 49 -14.50 20.84 1.04
N PRO A 50 -14.80 21.44 -0.13
CA PRO A 50 -15.70 22.58 -0.21
C PRO A 50 -17.16 22.14 -0.01
N SER A 51 -17.95 22.97 0.68
CA SER A 51 -19.37 22.72 0.99
C SER A 51 -20.27 22.61 -0.25
N THR A 52 -19.81 23.09 -1.40
CA THR A 52 -20.49 22.97 -2.70
C THR A 52 -20.44 21.56 -3.29
N LEU A 53 -19.46 20.73 -2.91
CA LEU A 53 -19.36 19.30 -3.31
C LEU A 53 -20.20 18.37 -2.42
N ALA A 54 -20.84 18.90 -1.38
CA ALA A 54 -21.68 18.15 -0.45
C ALA A 54 -23.14 18.03 -0.89
N GLN A 55 -23.54 18.71 -1.97
CA GLN A 55 -24.91 18.74 -2.48
C GLN A 55 -25.07 17.75 -3.65
N GLY A 56 -25.92 16.73 -3.48
CA GLY A 56 -26.26 15.73 -4.52
C GLY A 56 -25.92 14.28 -4.14
N THR A 57 -26.29 13.32 -5.00
CA THR A 57 -26.09 11.87 -4.79
C THR A 57 -24.61 11.46 -4.90
N PHE A 58 -23.80 12.16 -5.70
CA PHE A 58 -22.34 12.04 -5.75
C PHE A 58 -21.68 13.08 -4.83
N ASN A 59 -22.02 13.03 -3.54
CA ASN A 59 -21.35 13.83 -2.52
C ASN A 59 -19.89 13.36 -2.40
N SER A 60 -18.97 14.31 -2.18
CA SER A 60 -17.58 14.07 -1.78
C SER A 60 -17.41 12.93 -0.74
N GLY A 61 -18.31 12.81 0.25
CA GLY A 61 -18.25 11.74 1.25
C GLY A 61 -18.54 10.34 0.68
N LEU A 62 -19.48 10.22 -0.26
CA LEU A 62 -19.80 8.95 -0.92
C LEU A 62 -18.67 8.53 -1.86
N LEU A 63 -18.12 9.48 -2.63
CA LEU A 63 -16.95 9.25 -3.49
C LEU A 63 -15.72 8.84 -2.68
N ALA A 64 -15.44 9.51 -1.56
CA ALA A 64 -14.31 9.14 -0.69
C ALA A 64 -14.47 7.72 -0.11
N THR A 65 -15.69 7.35 0.29
CA THR A 65 -15.98 6.00 0.81
C THR A 65 -15.87 4.95 -0.29
N LEU A 66 -16.38 5.23 -1.49
CA LEU A 66 -16.31 4.32 -2.63
C LEU A 66 -14.87 4.11 -3.11
N VAL A 67 -14.08 5.19 -3.18
CA VAL A 67 -12.65 5.11 -3.52
C VAL A 67 -11.87 4.36 -2.44
N GLY A 68 -12.13 4.61 -1.16
CA GLY A 68 -11.44 3.92 -0.07
C GLY A 68 -11.76 2.42 -0.02
N THR A 69 -13.04 2.06 -0.05
CA THR A 69 -13.46 0.65 -0.02
C THR A 69 -13.14 -0.09 -1.32
N GLY A 70 -13.33 0.57 -2.47
CA GLY A 70 -12.95 0.04 -3.78
C GLY A 70 -11.45 -0.18 -3.92
N GLY A 71 -10.64 0.78 -3.46
CA GLY A 71 -9.18 0.66 -3.44
C GLY A 71 -8.72 -0.54 -2.60
N ARG A 72 -9.28 -0.72 -1.40
CA ARG A 72 -9.00 -1.90 -0.57
C ARG A 72 -9.42 -3.21 -1.24
N ALA A 73 -10.62 -3.26 -1.83
CA ALA A 73 -11.11 -4.45 -2.54
C ALA A 73 -10.22 -4.82 -3.74
N VAL A 74 -9.77 -3.84 -4.52
CA VAL A 74 -8.82 -4.06 -5.63
C VAL A 74 -7.46 -4.51 -5.10
N GLY A 75 -7.00 -3.96 -3.98
CA GLY A 75 -5.77 -4.37 -3.30
C GLY A 75 -5.82 -5.83 -2.84
N ASP A 76 -6.91 -6.24 -2.17
CA ASP A 76 -7.11 -7.62 -1.72
C ASP A 76 -7.19 -8.61 -2.89
N LEU A 77 -7.87 -8.22 -3.97
CA LEU A 77 -7.92 -9.01 -5.20
C LEU A 77 -6.51 -9.16 -5.81
N PHE A 78 -5.74 -8.06 -5.86
CA PHE A 78 -4.37 -8.07 -6.37
C PHE A 78 -3.47 -8.99 -5.53
N ILE A 79 -3.50 -8.88 -4.20
CA ILE A 79 -2.75 -9.74 -3.29
C ILE A 79 -3.13 -11.20 -3.50
N THR A 80 -4.42 -11.50 -3.64
CA THR A 80 -4.92 -12.85 -3.91
C THR A 80 -4.37 -13.39 -5.23
N LEU A 81 -4.40 -12.61 -6.32
CA LEU A 81 -3.85 -13.01 -7.61
C LEU A 81 -2.34 -13.25 -7.56
N MET A 82 -1.59 -12.38 -6.87
CA MET A 82 -0.14 -12.54 -6.69
C MET A 82 0.19 -13.77 -5.83
N GLY A 83 -0.66 -14.08 -4.85
CA GLY A 83 -0.55 -15.29 -4.03
C GLY A 83 -0.78 -16.59 -4.78
N LEU A 84 -1.69 -16.59 -5.77
CA LEU A 84 -1.91 -17.73 -6.66
C LEU A 84 -0.69 -18.03 -7.56
N ILE A 85 0.07 -17.00 -7.95
CA ILE A 85 1.26 -17.16 -8.80
C ILE A 85 2.48 -17.63 -8.00
N SER A 86 2.76 -17.02 -6.84
CA SER A 86 3.95 -17.35 -6.04
C SER A 86 3.86 -16.82 -4.61
N ILE A 87 3.50 -17.69 -3.66
CA ILE A 87 3.54 -17.40 -2.21
C ILE A 87 4.95 -17.02 -1.72
N ARG A 88 6.00 -17.60 -2.29
CA ARG A 88 7.38 -17.38 -1.84
C ARG A 88 7.90 -15.97 -2.11
N HIS A 89 7.44 -15.33 -3.18
CA HIS A 89 7.93 -14.02 -3.64
C HIS A 89 6.88 -12.91 -3.53
N ILE A 90 5.79 -13.16 -2.78
CA ILE A 90 4.62 -12.28 -2.74
C ILE A 90 5.00 -10.84 -2.36
N LEU A 91 5.93 -10.67 -1.41
CA LEU A 91 6.36 -9.34 -0.97
C LEU A 91 7.13 -8.62 -2.06
N ASN A 92 8.08 -9.30 -2.72
CA ASN A 92 8.85 -8.69 -3.81
C ASN A 92 7.93 -8.33 -5.00
N LEU A 93 6.98 -9.21 -5.31
CA LEU A 93 6.01 -9.01 -6.38
C LEU A 93 5.00 -7.89 -6.07
N LEU A 94 4.77 -7.58 -4.79
CA LEU A 94 3.94 -6.46 -4.33
C LEU A 94 4.71 -5.13 -4.29
N ILE A 95 6.01 -5.16 -3.97
CA ILE A 95 6.85 -3.96 -3.91
C ILE A 95 7.08 -3.36 -5.30
N ILE A 96 7.24 -4.17 -6.35
CA ILE A 96 7.44 -3.70 -7.73
C ILE A 96 6.30 -2.76 -8.20
N PRO A 97 5.02 -3.17 -8.17
CA PRO A 97 3.91 -2.29 -8.54
C PRO A 97 3.75 -1.15 -7.54
N GLY A 98 4.09 -1.33 -6.25
CA GLY A 98 4.09 -0.26 -5.26
C GLY A 98 5.05 0.88 -5.61
N ILE A 99 6.28 0.56 -6.02
CA ILE A 99 7.27 1.55 -6.48
C ILE A 99 6.80 2.23 -7.77
N ALA A 100 6.18 1.49 -8.68
CA ALA A 100 5.63 2.06 -9.91
C ALA A 100 4.51 3.07 -9.61
N LEU A 101 3.58 2.73 -8.70
CA LEU A 101 2.53 3.64 -8.27
C LEU A 101 3.09 4.86 -7.55
N MET A 102 4.09 4.70 -6.68
CA MET A 102 4.75 5.83 -6.03
C MET A 102 5.40 6.76 -7.06
N GLY A 103 6.14 6.20 -8.04
CA GLY A 103 6.76 6.98 -9.11
C GLY A 103 5.72 7.71 -9.97
N LEU A 104 4.62 7.04 -10.30
CA LEU A 104 3.50 7.64 -11.03
C LEU A 104 2.87 8.80 -10.25
N SER A 105 2.61 8.62 -8.95
CA SER A 105 2.07 9.68 -8.09
C SER A 105 2.98 10.90 -8.05
N ILE A 106 4.29 10.70 -7.89
CA ILE A 106 5.26 11.80 -7.94
C ILE A 106 5.25 12.47 -9.31
N ALA A 107 5.19 11.71 -10.41
CA ALA A 107 5.16 12.25 -11.76
C ALA A 107 3.90 13.10 -12.02
N ILE A 108 2.73 12.65 -11.57
CA ILE A 108 1.46 13.37 -11.69
C ILE A 108 1.52 14.68 -10.91
N ILE A 109 1.99 14.65 -9.66
CA ILE A 109 2.17 15.87 -8.87
C ILE A 109 3.18 16.79 -9.58
N ARG A 110 4.30 16.23 -10.09
CA ARG A 110 5.30 16.98 -10.88
C ARG A 110 4.71 17.72 -12.06
N TRP A 111 3.81 17.08 -12.80
CA TRP A 111 3.17 17.69 -13.96
C TRP A 111 2.14 18.75 -13.53
N ASN A 112 1.38 18.50 -12.46
CA ASN A 112 0.26 19.33 -12.07
C ASN A 112 0.58 20.34 -10.94
N TYR A 113 1.86 20.57 -10.61
CA TYR A 113 2.27 21.49 -9.53
C TYR A 113 1.71 22.90 -9.71
N GLU A 114 1.61 23.41 -10.95
CA GLU A 114 1.05 24.76 -11.19
C GLU A 114 -0.42 24.88 -10.77
N LEU A 115 -1.18 23.79 -10.80
CA LEU A 115 -2.58 23.75 -10.34
C LEU A 115 -2.73 23.62 -8.83
N LEU A 116 -1.68 23.14 -8.13
CA LEU A 116 -1.66 22.91 -6.68
C LEU A 116 -0.98 24.04 -5.88
N ALA A 117 -0.24 24.92 -6.55
CA ALA A 117 0.50 26.03 -5.96
C ALA A 117 -0.32 27.33 -5.78
N VAL A 118 -1.66 27.25 -5.88
CA VAL A 118 -2.60 28.36 -5.63
C VAL A 118 -2.96 28.44 -4.15
#